data_AF-A0A970UVB4-F1
#
_entry.id   AF-A0A970UVB4-F1
#
_cell.length_a   1.000
_cell.length_b   1.000
_cell.length_c   1.000
_cell.angle_alpha   90.00
_cell.angle_beta   90.00
_cell.angle_gamma   90.00
#
_symmetry.space_group_name_H-M   'P 1'
#
loop_
_entity.id
_entity.type
_entity.pdbx_description
1 polymer ?
#
loop_
_entity_poly.entity_id
_entity_poly.type
_entity_poly.pdbx_seq_one_letter_code
_entity_poly.pdbx_strand_id
1 'polypeptide(L)' 'MKYLVTNAIIDLYNGDRIVSKQKILTENIEQARELLRNDNPDCKSIRLTYEQIPD' A
#
# COMPACT_ATOMS: atom_id res chain seq x y z
N MET A 1 -13.26 12.06 5.06
CA MET A 1 -12.13 12.18 4.12
C MET A 1 -11.66 10.79 3.76
N LYS A 2 -11.54 10.49 2.46
CA LYS A 2 -11.11 9.18 1.96
C LYS A 2 -9.75 9.30 1.29
N TYR A 3 -9.02 8.19 1.23
CA TYR A 3 -7.76 8.07 0.53
C TYR A 3 -7.89 7.01 -0.56
N LEU A 4 -7.51 7.35 -1.77
CA LEU A 4 -7.37 6.41 -2.86
C LEU A 4 -5.88 6.10 -3.02
N VAL A 5 -5.45 4.95 -2.52
CA VAL A 5 -4.12 4.42 -2.84
C VAL A 5 -4.14 4.00 -4.30
N THR A 6 -3.24 4.57 -5.10
CA THR A 6 -3.14 4.31 -6.55
C THR A 6 -2.02 3.34 -6.89
N ASN A 7 -0.96 3.33 -6.09
CA ASN A 7 0.18 2.43 -6.24
C ASN A 7 0.75 2.06 -4.87
N ALA A 8 1.31 0.85 -4.80
CA ALA A 8 2.12 0.39 -3.69
C ALA A 8 3.41 -0.24 -4.21
N ILE A 9 4.53 0.12 -3.59
CA ILE A 9 5.83 -0.50 -3.80
C ILE A 9 6.20 -1.23 -2.52
N ILE A 10 6.39 -2.54 -2.63
CA ILE A 10 6.74 -3.42 -1.53
C ILE A 10 8.16 -3.92 -1.80
N ASP A 11 9.10 -3.53 -0.95
CA ASP A 11 10.47 -4.06 -0.98
C ASP A 11 10.54 -5.24 0.00
N LEU A 12 11.01 -6.40 -0.46
CA LEU A 12 11.13 -7.62 0.35
C LEU A 12 12.53 -7.73 0.97
N TYR A 13 12.67 -8.57 2.01
CA TYR A 13 13.97 -8.78 2.67
C TYR A 13 15.01 -9.45 1.76
N ASN A 14 14.57 -10.28 0.83
CA ASN A 14 15.44 -10.96 -0.14
C ASN A 14 15.99 -10.01 -1.23
N GLY A 15 15.56 -8.74 -1.26
CA GLY A 15 15.96 -7.73 -2.25
C GLY A 15 15.01 -7.59 -3.43
N ASP A 16 13.99 -8.45 -3.54
CA ASP A 16 12.97 -8.34 -4.58
C ASP A 16 12.04 -7.16 -4.32
N ARG A 17 11.42 -6.68 -5.40
CA ARG A 17 10.45 -5.59 -5.36
C ARG A 17 9.16 -5.99 -6.05
N ILE A 18 8.06 -5.83 -5.33
CA ILE A 18 6.71 -5.97 -5.87
C ILE A 18 6.13 -4.58 -6.09
N VAL A 19 5.60 -4.35 -7.28
CA VAL A 19 4.88 -3.11 -7.63
C VAL A 19 3.42 -3.46 -7.86
N SER A 20 2.55 -3.06 -6.94
CA SER A 20 1.10 -3.18 -7.08
C SER A 20 0.52 -1.86 -7.56
N LYS A 21 -0.27 -1.91 -8.64
CA LYS A 21 -1.04 -0.78 -9.18
C LYS A 21 -2.52 -0.85 -8.79
N GLN A 22 -2.82 -1.62 -7.75
CA GLN A 22 -4.18 -1.80 -7.29
C GLN A 22 -4.70 -0.51 -6.67
N LYS A 23 -5.92 -0.14 -7.05
CA LYS A 23 -6.62 0.99 -6.45
C LYS A 23 -7.31 0.53 -5.16
N ILE A 24 -6.91 1.09 -4.02
CA ILE A 24 -7.49 0.78 -2.71
C ILE A 24 -8.10 2.06 -2.17
N LEU A 25 -9.44 2.09 -2.05
CA LEU A 25 -10.14 3.16 -1.36
C LEU A 25 -10.21 2.81 0.13
N THR A 26 -9.68 3.69 0.97
CA THR A 26 -9.65 3.50 2.42
C THR A 26 -9.86 4.82 3.13
N GLU A 27 -10.40 4.77 4.35
CA GLU A 27 -10.47 5.94 5.23
C GLU A 27 -9.14 6.16 5.99
N ASN A 28 -8.27 5.16 6.02
CA ASN A 28 -6.98 5.20 6.71
C ASN A 28 -5.88 4.49 5.90
N ILE A 29 -4.85 5.25 5.52
CA ILE A 29 -3.70 4.74 4.75
C ILE A 29 -2.98 3.59 5.47
N GLU A 30 -2.96 3.57 6.80
CA GLU A 30 -2.35 2.48 7.57
C GLU A 30 -3.11 1.16 7.39
N GLN A 31 -4.44 1.18 7.22
CA GLN A 31 -5.19 -0.04 6.92
C GLN A 31 -4.78 -0.64 5.57
N ALA A 32 -4.57 0.21 4.54
CA ALA A 32 -4.05 -0.26 3.26
C ALA A 32 -2.63 -0.83 3.39
N ARG A 33 -1.79 -0.23 4.24
CA ARG A 33 -0.44 -0.74 4.51
C ARG A 33 -0.47 -2.08 5.24
N GLU A 34 -1.34 -2.26 6.22
CA GLU A 34 -1.52 -3.52 6.95
C GLU A 34 -2.04 -4.63 6.04
N LEU A 35 -3.04 -4.35 5.19
CA LEU A 35 -3.53 -5.30 4.19
C LEU A 35 -2.39 -5.81 3.29
N LEU A 36 -1.61 -4.88 2.72
CA LEU A 36 -0.49 -5.23 1.84
C LEU A 36 0.64 -5.98 2.58
N ARG A 37 0.84 -5.69 3.86
CA ARG A 37 1.81 -6.40 4.72
C ARG A 37 1.34 -7.82 5.04
N ASN A 38 0.05 -8.01 5.28
CA ASN A 38 -0.52 -9.34 5.53
C ASN A 38 -0.45 -10.22 4.28
N ASP A 39 -0.66 -9.65 3.10
CA ASP A 39 -0.51 -10.36 1.82
C ASP A 39 0.97 -10.65 1.47
N ASN A 40 1.90 -9.88 2.05
CA ASN A 40 3.34 -9.97 1.80
C ASN A 40 4.11 -10.02 3.14
N PRO A 41 4.06 -11.14 3.87
CA PRO A 41 4.64 -11.24 5.22
C PRO A 41 6.15 -11.03 5.25
N ASP A 42 6.83 -11.27 4.13
CA ASP A 42 8.29 -11.08 3.97
C ASP A 42 8.66 -9.64 3.52
N CYS A 43 7.72 -8.70 3.62
CA CYS A 43 7.99 -7.31 3.28
C CYS A 43 8.89 -6.63 4.32
N LYS A 44 9.89 -5.92 3.80
CA LYS A 44 10.77 -5.05 4.58
C LYS A 44 10.18 -3.65 4.70
N SER A 45 9.66 -3.12 3.59
CA SER A 45 9.04 -1.79 3.57
C SER A 45 7.92 -1.71 2.53
N ILE A 46 6.96 -0.83 2.79
CA ILE A 46 5.83 -0.56 1.91
C ILE A 46 5.73 0.95 1.71
N ARG A 47 5.82 1.39 0.45
CA ARG A 47 5.63 2.78 0.04
C ARG A 47 4.32 2.89 -0.72
N LEU A 48 3.47 3.81 -0.31
CA LEU A 48 2.14 4.02 -0.89
C LEU A 48 2.11 5.37 -1.60
N THR A 49 1.52 5.39 -2.79
CA THR A 49 1.09 6.61 -3.46
C THR A 49 -0.42 6.69 -3.33
N TYR A 50 -0.94 7.81 -2.81
CA TYR A 50 -2.36 7.99 -2.58
C TYR A 50 -2.80 9.41 -2.89
N GLU A 51 -4.09 9.54 -3.22
CA GLU A 51 -4.79 10.80 -3.40
C GLU A 51 -5.81 10.96 -2.28
N GLN A 52 -5.92 12.17 -1.72
CA GLN A 52 -6.95 12.48 -0.73
C GLN A 52 -8.20 12.96 -1.45
N ILE A 53 -9.32 12.32 -1.14
CA ILE A 53 -10.63 12.60 -1.73
C ILE A 53 -11.50 13.27 -0.66
N PRO A 54 -11.93 14.52 -0.87
CA PRO A 54 -12.95 15.13 -0.03
C PRO A 54 -14.27 14.37 -0.22
N ASP A 55 -15.02 14.16 0.87
CA ASP A 55 -16.32 13.45 0.83
C ASP A 55 -17.35 14.12 -0.09
#